data_AF-A0A950I7I5-F1
#
_entry.id   AF-A0A950I7I5-F1
#
_cell.length_a   1.000
_cell.length_b   1.000
_cell.length_c   1.000
_cell.angle_alpha   90.00
_cell.angle_beta   90.00
_cell.angle_gamma   90.00
#
_symmetry.space_group_name_H-M   'P 1'
#
loop_
_entity.id
_entity.type
_entity.pdbx_description
1 polymer ?
#
loop_
_entity_poly.entity_id
_entity_poly.type
_entity_poly.pdbx_seq_one_letter_code
_entity_poly.pdbx_strand_id
1 'polypeptide(L)' 'MKSIIEKSRRLVVKVGSSLVTNDGKGLDHAAIAKWAQQIAHLRQMGKEVVLVSSGA' A
#
# COMPACT_ATOMS: atom_id res chain seq x y z
N MET A 1 22.36 -4.88 -1.25
CA MET A 1 22.15 -3.84 -0.22
C MET A 1 20.82 -4.13 0.47
N LYS A 2 20.76 -4.19 1.82
CA LYS A 2 19.48 -4.41 2.51
C LYS A 2 18.69 -3.11 2.60
N SER A 3 17.39 -3.17 2.33
CA SER A 3 16.51 -2.01 2.43
C SER A 3 16.29 -1.61 3.90
N ILE A 4 16.24 -0.31 4.19
CA ILE A 4 15.88 0.19 5.53
C ILE A 4 14.49 -0.29 5.97
N ILE A 5 13.59 -0.53 5.02
CA ILE A 5 12.22 -1.00 5.24
C ILE A 5 12.19 -2.38 5.91
N GLU A 6 13.20 -3.24 5.66
CA GLU A 6 13.31 -4.57 6.28
C GLU A 6 13.37 -4.45 7.82
N LYS A 7 14.09 -3.44 8.33
CA LYS A 7 14.29 -3.19 9.77
C LYS A 7 13.20 -2.32 10.39
N SER A 8 12.46 -1.55 9.60
CA SER A 8 11.39 -0.67 10.10
C SER A 8 10.19 -1.47 10.61
N ARG A 9 9.75 -1.21 11.85
CA ARG A 9 8.54 -1.85 12.43
C ARG A 9 7.25 -1.17 11.95
N ARG A 10 7.23 0.16 11.91
CA ARG A 10 6.07 0.97 11.54
C ARG A 10 6.29 1.63 10.18
N LEU A 11 5.32 1.47 9.29
CA LEU A 11 5.36 1.93 7.91
C LEU A 11 4.15 2.83 7.64
N VAL A 12 4.41 3.97 7.01
CA VAL A 12 3.37 4.78 6.37
C VAL A 12 3.50 4.57 4.87
N VAL A 13 2.48 3.96 4.26
CA VAL A 13 2.45 3.70 2.82
C VAL A 13 1.54 4.74 2.17
N LYS A 14 2.11 5.60 1.33
CA LYS A 14 1.35 6.55 0.51
C LYS A 14 1.14 5.96 -0.88
N VAL A 15 -0.11 5.91 -1.33
CA VAL A 15 -0.47 5.53 -2.72
C VAL A 15 -1.06 6.75 -3.42
N GLY A 16 -0.53 7.12 -4.59
CA GLY A 16 -0.98 8.26 -5.39
C GLY A 16 -2.20 7.95 -6.25
N SER A 17 -2.88 8.98 -6.76
CA SER A 17 -4.15 8.83 -7.53
C SER A 17 -4.02 7.95 -8.77
N SER A 18 -2.89 8.01 -9.49
CA SER A 18 -2.65 7.17 -10.68
C SER A 18 -2.50 5.67 -10.36
N LEU A 19 -2.23 5.31 -9.11
CA LEU A 19 -2.04 3.91 -8.68
C LEU A 19 -3.27 3.29 -8.00
N VAL A 20 -4.30 4.11 -7.76
CA VAL A 20 -5.56 3.70 -7.14
C VAL A 20 -6.75 3.87 -8.09
N THR A 21 -6.56 4.62 -9.19
CA THR A 21 -7.60 4.86 -10.21
C THR A 21 -7.24 4.21 -11.54
N ASN A 22 -8.26 3.86 -12.32
CA ASN A 22 -8.13 3.38 -13.70
C ASN A 22 -7.97 4.57 -14.66
N ASP A 23 -6.84 5.27 -14.55
CA ASP A 23 -6.55 6.52 -15.30
C ASP A 23 -7.66 7.58 -15.18
N GLY A 24 -8.14 7.80 -13.95
CA GLY A 24 -9.23 8.74 -13.67
C GLY A 24 -10.64 8.21 -13.95
N LYS A 25 -10.81 6.98 -14.44
CA LYS A 25 -12.13 6.35 -14.67
C LYS A 25 -12.69 5.65 -13.43
N GLY A 26 -12.50 6.25 -12.25
CA GLY A 26 -12.83 5.63 -10.96
C GLY A 26 -11.75 4.69 -10.45
N LEU A 27 -12.09 3.88 -9.45
CA LEU A 27 -11.13 3.05 -8.71
C LEU A 27 -10.66 1.83 -9.53
N ASP A 28 -9.36 1.55 -9.47
CA ASP A 28 -8.80 0.28 -9.91
C ASP A 28 -8.86 -0.75 -8.77
N HIS A 29 -9.93 -1.52 -8.74
CA HIS A 29 -10.13 -2.56 -7.73
C HIS A 29 -9.06 -3.65 -7.75
N ALA A 30 -8.47 -3.95 -8.92
CA ALA A 30 -7.43 -4.97 -9.03
C ALA A 30 -6.12 -4.47 -8.40
N ALA A 31 -5.75 -3.21 -8.64
CA ALA A 31 -4.61 -2.59 -7.97
C ALA A 31 -4.84 -2.52 -6.45
N ILE A 32 -6.02 -2.06 -6.01
CA ILE A 32 -6.37 -1.98 -4.58
C ILE A 32 -6.27 -3.35 -3.90
N ALA A 33 -6.77 -4.43 -4.52
CA ALA A 33 -6.68 -5.78 -3.99
C ALA A 33 -5.21 -6.23 -3.82
N LYS A 34 -4.33 -5.92 -4.79
CA LYS A 34 -2.89 -6.21 -4.69
C LYS A 34 -2.24 -5.47 -3.53
N TRP A 35 -2.57 -4.19 -3.32
CA TRP A 35 -2.07 -3.42 -2.18
C TRP A 35 -2.57 -3.98 -0.85
N ALA A 36 -3.86 -4.34 -0.78
CA ALA A 36 -4.44 -4.95 0.40
C ALA A 36 -3.74 -6.27 0.78
N GLN A 37 -3.46 -7.13 -0.21
CA GLN A 37 -2.75 -8.39 0.00
C GLN A 37 -1.32 -8.16 0.52
N GLN A 38 -0.58 -7.21 -0.07
CA GLN A 38 0.78 -6.88 0.37
C GLN A 38 0.79 -6.30 1.79
N ILE A 39 -0.14 -5.40 2.12
CA ILE A 39 -0.27 -4.84 3.47
C ILE A 39 -0.64 -5.94 4.47
N ALA A 40 -1.54 -6.86 4.12
CA ALA A 40 -1.90 -7.98 4.97
C ALA A 40 -0.69 -8.87 5.28
N HIS A 41 0.14 -9.17 4.26
CA HIS A 41 1.37 -9.94 4.46
C HIS A 41 2.36 -9.22 5.40
N LEU A 42 2.57 -7.91 5.23
CA LEU A 42 3.41 -7.12 6.14
C LEU A 42 2.87 -7.15 7.57
N ARG A 43 1.55 -7.06 7.76
CA ARG A 43 0.92 -7.18 9.09
C ARG A 43 1.13 -8.55 9.71
N GLN A 44 1.06 -9.64 8.93
CA GLN A 44 1.37 -11.00 9.40
C GLN A 44 2.82 -11.14 9.85
N MET A 45 3.75 -10.39 9.23
CA MET A 45 5.15 -10.30 9.65
C MET A 45 5.37 -9.42 10.90
N GLY A 46 4.30 -8.96 11.57
CA GLY A 46 4.37 -8.11 12.76
C GLY A 46 4.67 -6.63 12.47
N LYS A 47 4.56 -6.19 11.21
CA LYS A 47 4.70 -4.76 10.86
C LYS A 47 3.41 -4.01 11.15
N GLU A 48 3.56 -2.76 11.56
CA GLU A 48 2.45 -1.83 11.74
C GLU A 48 2.35 -0.95 10.49
N VAL A 49 1.18 -0.91 9.85
CA VAL A 49 1.01 -0.21 8.57
C VAL A 49 -0.12 0.80 8.66
N VAL A 50 0.18 2.04 8.29
CA VAL A 50 -0.80 3.10 8.02
C VAL A 50 -0.84 3.34 6.51
N LEU A 51 -2.01 3.23 5.90
CA LEU A 51 -2.23 3.53 4.49
C LEU A 51 -2.75 4.96 4.34
N VAL A 52 -2.12 5.74 3.48
CA VAL A 52 -2.60 7.05 3.03
C VAL A 52 -2.90 6.96 1.54
N SER A 53 -4.16 6.73 1.19
CA SER A 53 -4.60 6.64 -0.21
C SER A 53 -5.10 7.98 -0.73
N SER A 54 -4.87 8.25 -2.02
CA SER A 54 -5.63 9.25 -2.78
C SER A 54 -6.86 8.57 -3.42
N GLY A 55 -7.58 9.25 -4.33
CA GLY A 55 -8.67 8.65 -5.13
C GLY A 55 -10.06 8.71 -4.50
N ALA A 56 -10.25 9.58 -3.50
CA ALA A 56 -11.59 10.01 -3.08
C ALA A 56 -12.31 10.80 -4.18
#